data_AF-E8WSL6-F1
#
_entry.id   AF-E8WSL6-F1
#
_cell.length_a   1.000
_cell.length_b   1.000
_cell.length_c   1.000
_cell.angle_alpha   90.00
_cell.angle_beta   90.00
_cell.angle_gamma   90.00
#
_symmetry.space_group_name_H-M   'P 1'
#
loop_
_entity.id
_entity.type
_entity.pdbx_description
1 polymer ?
#
loop_
_entity_poly.entity_id
_entity_poly.type
_entity_poly.pdbx_seq_one_letter_code
_entity_poly.pdbx_strand_id
1 'polypeptide(L)'
;MGWKILGRCLAAAFLLAGSSALCGAAVAPRSTAKVEMKEKAEAPPSREGFRDVIATLLKDPAFLDKNNAFEKGTRMHRLFESFMREILSDSAVVDFLFTSVKDNADHVTDFEAFGKALAGEYALRGLTRLSEEDFQELLRVLGVLAEKLPAGDCAGMLRPGNAFDYHWLELLPEEDAKTYLRLSKKALVAEITKSPRIAANSQEQTKVANQALVAELRRRLPAEKLRLFGKIWEKPELAGDNELCWGFQVLITSILDLPTESRRWMVREYANLLRPPK
;
A
#
# COMPACT_ATOMS: atom_id res chain seq x y z
N MET A 1 -23.72 1.60 -19.20
CA MET A 1 -23.78 2.49 -18.02
C MET A 1 -23.30 1.86 -16.70
N GLY A 2 -22.86 0.59 -16.65
CA GLY A 2 -22.58 -0.10 -15.36
C GLY A 2 -21.12 -0.22 -14.89
N TRP A 3 -20.12 0.34 -15.56
CA TRP A 3 -18.70 0.05 -15.22
C TRP A 3 -18.04 1.12 -14.32
N LYS A 4 -18.69 2.28 -14.15
CA LYS A 4 -18.17 3.40 -13.32
C LYS A 4 -18.56 3.32 -11.84
N ILE A 5 -19.48 2.41 -11.48
CA ILE A 5 -20.02 2.29 -10.12
C ILE A 5 -19.33 1.14 -9.36
N LEU A 6 -18.81 0.14 -10.08
CA LEU A 6 -18.08 -0.97 -9.49
C LEU A 6 -16.60 -0.69 -9.18
N GLY A 7 -15.94 0.14 -9.99
CA GLY A 7 -14.58 0.60 -9.70
C GLY A 7 -14.47 1.55 -8.50
N ARG A 8 -15.57 1.83 -7.79
CA ARG A 8 -15.63 2.77 -6.66
C ARG A 8 -15.78 2.13 -5.29
N CYS A 9 -16.21 0.87 -5.22
CA CYS A 9 -16.32 0.13 -3.96
C CYS A 9 -15.14 -0.83 -3.72
N LEU A 10 -14.35 -1.10 -4.76
CA LEU A 10 -13.21 -2.02 -4.74
C LEU A 10 -11.84 -1.36 -4.60
N ALA A 11 -11.80 -0.04 -4.75
CA ALA A 11 -10.57 0.72 -4.90
C ALA A 11 -9.86 1.10 -3.58
N ALA A 12 -10.43 0.72 -2.43
CA ALA A 12 -10.23 1.46 -1.20
C ALA A 12 -9.41 0.76 -0.10
N ALA A 13 -8.70 -0.33 -0.37
CA ALA A 13 -7.98 -1.01 0.72
C ALA A 13 -6.76 -1.81 0.25
N PHE A 14 -5.70 -1.14 -0.19
CA PHE A 14 -4.58 -1.89 -0.75
C PHE A 14 -3.24 -1.26 -0.50
N LEU A 15 -2.30 -2.07 -0.01
CA LEU A 15 -0.86 -1.83 -0.07
C LEU A 15 -0.37 -0.69 0.81
N LEU A 16 0.16 -1.13 1.95
CA LEU A 16 0.84 -0.36 2.98
C LEU A 16 -0.17 0.29 3.91
N ALA A 17 -0.48 -0.41 4.98
CA ALA A 17 -0.95 0.12 6.25
C ALA A 17 -0.92 -1.07 7.19
N GLY A 18 0.24 -1.32 7.81
CA GLY A 18 0.30 -2.23 8.94
C GLY A 18 -0.27 -1.51 10.16
N SER A 19 -1.58 -1.65 10.39
CA SER A 19 -2.17 -1.49 11.72
C SER A 19 -3.58 -2.07 11.75
N SER A 20 -3.69 -3.22 12.41
CA SER A 20 -4.93 -3.78 12.92
C SER A 20 -5.30 -3.10 14.22
N ALA A 21 -5.91 -1.91 14.15
CA ALA A 21 -6.78 -1.36 15.21
C ALA A 21 -7.33 -0.02 14.74
N LEU A 22 -8.62 0.04 14.42
CA LEU A 22 -9.52 1.17 14.68
C LEU A 22 -10.88 0.89 14.01
N CYS A 23 -11.62 -0.03 14.60
CA CYS A 23 -13.08 -0.06 14.48
C CYS A 23 -13.64 -0.63 15.78
N GLY A 24 -14.24 0.24 16.61
CA GLY A 24 -15.11 -0.16 17.72
C GLY A 24 -14.62 0.22 19.11
N ALA A 25 -14.96 1.44 19.56
CA ALA A 25 -15.84 1.66 20.71
C ALA A 25 -15.76 3.13 21.14
N ALA A 26 -16.79 3.90 20.80
CA ALA A 26 -17.13 5.10 21.54
C ALA A 26 -17.66 4.67 22.92
N VAL A 27 -17.01 5.11 24.01
CA VAL A 27 -17.64 5.26 25.32
C VAL A 27 -17.20 6.61 25.90
N ALA A 28 -18.17 7.29 26.49
CA ALA A 28 -18.28 8.72 26.75
C ALA A 28 -17.36 9.26 27.88
N PRO A 29 -17.32 10.59 28.10
CA PRO A 29 -16.28 11.28 28.87
C PRO A 29 -16.54 11.25 30.37
N ARG A 30 -15.48 11.23 31.19
CA ARG A 30 -15.46 11.79 32.54
C ARG A 30 -14.05 11.84 33.12
N SER A 31 -13.58 13.06 33.35
CA SER A 31 -13.12 13.56 34.65
C SER A 31 -11.93 14.50 34.49
N THR A 32 -12.18 15.74 34.87
CA THR A 32 -11.26 16.85 35.00
C THR A 32 -10.15 16.57 36.00
N ALA A 33 -8.90 16.61 35.54
CA ALA A 33 -7.77 17.01 36.35
C ALA A 33 -6.95 18.01 35.51
N LYS A 34 -7.11 19.30 35.81
CA LYS A 34 -6.17 20.34 35.36
C LYS A 34 -4.83 20.04 36.03
N VAL A 35 -3.93 19.40 35.30
CA VAL A 35 -2.51 19.47 35.61
C VAL A 35 -2.00 20.73 34.91
N GLU A 36 -1.85 21.82 35.67
CA GLU A 36 -1.10 22.98 35.22
C GLU A 36 0.38 22.59 35.11
N MET A 37 0.78 22.02 33.98
CA MET A 37 2.18 22.00 33.58
C MET A 37 2.50 23.34 32.92
N LYS A 38 2.99 24.29 33.74
CA LYS A 38 3.91 25.33 33.26
C LYS A 38 5.27 24.67 32.98
N GLU A 39 5.32 23.84 31.94
CA GLU A 39 6.59 23.48 31.35
C GLU A 39 6.96 24.59 30.38
N LYS A 40 8.21 25.08 30.46
CA LYS A 40 8.73 26.06 29.52
C LYS A 40 8.42 25.55 28.12
N ALA A 41 7.71 26.35 27.32
CA ALA A 41 7.54 26.08 25.91
C ALA A 41 8.93 26.09 25.27
N GLU A 42 9.59 24.94 25.23
CA GLU A 42 10.70 24.71 24.33
C GLU A 42 10.19 25.05 22.94
N ALA A 43 10.96 25.88 22.22
CA ALA A 43 10.59 26.22 20.86
C ALA A 43 10.34 24.92 20.09
N PRO A 44 9.28 24.86 19.25
CA PRO A 44 9.02 23.65 18.48
C PRO A 44 10.30 23.26 17.73
N PRO A 45 10.67 21.97 17.71
CA PRO A 45 11.94 21.53 17.16
C PRO A 45 12.11 22.08 15.74
N SER A 46 13.29 22.62 15.43
CA SER A 46 13.59 23.06 14.06
C SER A 46 13.59 21.86 13.12
N ARG A 47 13.38 22.10 11.83
CA ARG A 47 13.44 21.05 10.81
C ARG A 47 14.79 20.34 10.81
N GLU A 48 15.88 21.11 10.94
CA GLU A 48 17.24 20.60 11.08
C GLU A 48 17.40 19.75 12.33
N GLY A 49 16.89 20.21 13.49
CA GLY A 49 16.91 19.43 14.73
C GLY A 49 16.15 18.12 14.62
N PHE A 50 15.00 18.11 13.93
CA PHE A 50 14.25 16.88 13.66
C PHE A 50 15.05 15.90 12.80
N ARG A 51 15.70 16.38 11.74
CA ARG A 51 16.58 15.56 10.89
C ARG A 51 17.75 14.97 11.69
N ASP A 52 18.37 15.75 12.58
CA ASP A 52 19.47 15.28 13.42
C ASP A 52 19.02 14.21 14.42
N VAL A 53 17.81 14.34 14.99
CA VAL A 53 17.20 13.31 15.83
C VAL A 53 17.01 12.01 15.05
N ILE A 54 16.39 12.07 13.86
CA ILE A 54 16.21 10.89 13.01
C ILE A 54 17.56 10.25 12.65
N ALA A 55 18.54 11.05 12.24
CA ALA A 55 19.88 10.57 11.90
C ALA A 55 20.60 9.91 13.09
N THR A 56 20.33 10.37 14.31
CA THR A 56 20.84 9.77 15.55
C THR A 56 20.14 8.45 15.86
N LEU A 57 18.80 8.41 15.77
CA LEU A 57 18.01 7.19 15.98
C LEU A 57 18.40 6.08 15.00
N LEU A 58 18.67 6.42 13.75
CA LEU A 58 19.15 5.45 12.75
C LEU A 58 20.52 4.86 13.07
N LYS A 59 21.33 5.48 13.94
CA LYS A 59 22.62 4.91 14.37
C LYS A 59 22.47 3.97 15.55
N ASP A 60 21.33 3.98 16.25
CA ASP A 60 21.06 3.14 17.41
C ASP A 60 20.50 1.76 16.97
N PRO A 61 21.25 0.66 17.16
CA PRO A 61 20.76 -0.67 16.84
C PRO A 61 19.53 -1.07 17.66
N ALA A 62 19.40 -0.59 18.91
CA ALA A 62 18.26 -0.93 19.76
C ALA A 62 16.97 -0.27 19.25
N PHE A 63 17.06 0.97 18.74
CA PHE A 63 15.96 1.64 18.06
C PHE A 63 15.51 0.84 16.84
N LEU A 64 16.45 0.42 15.99
CA LEU A 64 16.12 -0.32 14.77
C LEU A 64 15.56 -1.70 15.06
N ASP A 65 16.13 -2.43 16.01
CA ASP A 65 15.63 -3.74 16.43
C ASP A 65 14.20 -3.64 16.99
N LYS A 66 13.93 -2.63 17.83
CA LYS A 66 12.61 -2.41 18.46
C LYS A 66 11.52 -2.06 17.44
N ASN A 67 11.87 -1.30 16.40
CA ASN A 67 10.92 -0.81 15.40
C ASN A 67 10.86 -1.70 14.14
N ASN A 68 11.64 -2.77 14.10
CA ASN A 68 11.57 -3.77 13.04
C ASN A 68 10.36 -4.67 13.27
N ALA A 69 9.55 -4.88 12.22
CA ALA A 69 8.42 -5.80 12.31
C ALA A 69 8.85 -7.28 12.43
N PHE A 70 10.09 -7.60 12.04
CA PHE A 70 10.56 -8.98 11.96
C PHE A 70 11.51 -9.33 13.09
N GLU A 71 11.46 -10.59 13.52
CA GLU A 71 12.34 -11.11 14.57
C GLU A 71 13.82 -11.01 14.17
N LYS A 72 14.66 -10.63 15.14
CA LYS A 72 16.11 -10.49 14.94
C LYS A 72 16.73 -11.79 14.48
N GLY A 73 17.62 -11.69 13.49
CA GLY A 73 18.32 -12.85 12.90
C GLY A 73 17.59 -13.49 11.72
N THR A 74 16.32 -13.11 11.46
CA THR A 74 15.64 -13.52 10.23
C THR A 74 16.21 -12.78 9.01
N ARG A 75 16.01 -13.36 7.82
CA ARG A 75 16.35 -12.69 6.55
C ARG A 75 15.57 -11.38 6.39
N MET A 76 14.27 -11.39 6.71
CA MET A 76 13.40 -10.23 6.55
C MET A 76 13.76 -9.10 7.50
N HIS A 77 14.23 -9.40 8.71
CA HIS A 77 14.74 -8.38 9.62
C HIS A 77 15.83 -7.52 8.98
N ARG A 78 16.84 -8.13 8.34
CA ARG A 78 17.92 -7.40 7.67
C ARG A 78 17.43 -6.55 6.50
N LEU A 79 16.51 -7.09 5.69
CA LEU A 79 15.94 -6.35 4.57
C LEU A 79 15.11 -5.16 5.04
N PHE A 80 14.28 -5.36 6.06
CA PHE A 80 13.42 -4.32 6.60
C PHE A 80 14.22 -3.25 7.34
N GLU A 81 15.31 -3.62 8.03
CA GLU A 81 16.24 -2.64 8.61
C GLU A 81 16.86 -1.75 7.51
N SER A 82 17.36 -2.34 6.43
CA SER A 82 17.89 -1.59 5.28
C SER A 82 16.83 -0.63 4.73
N PHE A 83 15.60 -1.12 4.55
CA PHE A 83 14.48 -0.32 4.08
C PHE A 83 14.12 0.84 5.03
N MET A 84 14.07 0.61 6.34
CA MET A 84 13.82 1.67 7.33
C MET A 84 14.89 2.75 7.27
N ARG A 85 16.18 2.35 7.23
CA ARG A 85 17.31 3.29 7.10
C ARG A 85 17.18 4.12 5.82
N GLU A 86 16.86 3.46 4.72
CA GLU A 86 16.70 4.09 3.43
C GLU A 86 15.54 5.10 3.35
N ILE A 87 14.40 4.80 3.98
CA ILE A 87 13.25 5.70 4.03
C ILE A 87 13.53 6.89 4.95
N LEU A 88 14.02 6.62 6.15
CA LEU A 88 14.23 7.64 7.17
C LEU A 88 15.49 8.49 6.92
N SER A 89 16.32 8.12 5.94
CA SER A 89 17.41 8.97 5.42
C SER A 89 16.99 9.80 4.20
N ASP A 90 15.80 9.57 3.63
CA ASP A 90 15.31 10.35 2.50
C ASP A 90 14.80 11.71 2.98
N SER A 91 15.42 12.80 2.51
CA SER A 91 15.10 14.15 2.96
C SER A 91 13.64 14.55 2.70
N ALA A 92 13.04 14.07 1.60
CA ALA A 92 11.65 14.39 1.29
C ALA A 92 10.71 13.69 2.27
N VAL A 93 11.02 12.45 2.66
CA VAL A 93 10.28 11.71 3.69
C VAL A 93 10.42 12.38 5.05
N VAL A 94 11.64 12.73 5.47
CA VAL A 94 11.86 13.35 6.79
C VAL A 94 11.18 14.72 6.88
N ASP A 95 11.23 15.53 5.83
CA ASP A 95 10.54 16.83 5.80
C ASP A 95 9.02 16.69 5.81
N PHE A 96 8.52 15.65 5.14
CA PHE A 96 7.11 15.30 5.17
C PHE A 96 6.68 14.90 6.58
N LEU A 97 7.42 13.98 7.23
CA LEU A 97 7.14 13.56 8.61
C LEU A 97 7.20 14.73 9.58
N PHE A 98 8.19 15.60 9.48
CA PHE A 98 8.29 16.81 10.30
C PHE A 98 7.04 17.68 10.18
N THR A 99 6.62 17.94 8.94
CA THR A 99 5.43 18.76 8.66
C THR A 99 4.18 18.08 9.21
N SER A 100 4.02 16.77 9.01
CA SER A 100 2.87 16.01 9.50
C SER A 100 2.81 15.93 11.02
N VAL A 101 3.95 15.75 11.71
CA VAL A 101 4.00 15.77 13.18
C VAL A 101 3.62 17.14 13.70
N LYS A 102 4.17 18.22 13.12
CA LYS A 102 3.85 19.59 13.50
C LYS A 102 2.37 19.92 13.29
N ASP A 103 1.80 19.54 12.15
CA ASP A 103 0.41 19.86 11.80
C ASP A 103 -0.61 19.07 12.63
N ASN A 104 -0.18 17.97 13.27
CA ASN A 104 -1.06 17.09 14.06
C ASN A 104 -0.67 17.02 15.55
N ALA A 105 0.24 17.91 16.01
CA ALA A 105 0.77 17.94 17.38
C ALA A 105 -0.32 17.95 18.47
N ASP A 106 -1.39 18.70 18.23
CA ASP A 106 -2.47 18.89 19.20
C ASP A 106 -3.55 17.80 19.18
N HIS A 107 -3.47 16.84 18.25
CA HIS A 107 -4.57 15.91 17.96
C HIS A 107 -4.13 14.43 17.95
N VAL A 108 -2.85 14.16 17.79
CA VAL A 108 -2.30 12.79 17.76
C VAL A 108 -1.65 12.49 19.11
N THR A 109 -2.14 11.43 19.76
CA THR A 109 -1.59 10.92 21.02
C THR A 109 -0.59 9.78 20.81
N ASP A 110 -0.64 9.12 19.65
CA ASP A 110 0.27 8.05 19.25
C ASP A 110 0.87 8.34 17.86
N PHE A 111 2.04 8.98 17.86
CA PHE A 111 2.76 9.34 16.64
C PHE A 111 3.34 8.12 15.91
N GLU A 112 3.54 6.99 16.59
CA GLU A 112 4.03 5.77 15.97
C GLU A 112 2.94 5.16 15.10
N ALA A 113 1.73 4.97 15.65
CA ALA A 113 0.58 4.47 14.90
C ALA A 113 0.20 5.43 13.76
N PHE A 114 0.21 6.75 14.03
CA PHE A 114 -0.04 7.77 13.02
C PHE A 114 0.96 7.70 11.87
N GLY A 115 2.27 7.64 12.16
CA GLY A 115 3.31 7.56 11.14
C GLY A 115 3.18 6.31 10.26
N LYS A 116 2.86 5.15 10.85
CA LYS A 116 2.63 3.89 10.11
C LYS A 116 1.43 4.00 9.17
N ALA A 117 0.31 4.52 9.65
CA ALA A 117 -0.90 4.72 8.84
C ALA A 117 -0.66 5.72 7.70
N LEU A 118 -0.01 6.84 8.01
CA LEU A 118 0.29 7.91 7.06
C LEU A 118 1.23 7.47 5.94
N ALA A 119 2.35 6.81 6.29
CA ALA A 119 3.30 6.29 5.31
C ALA A 119 2.62 5.27 4.38
N GLY A 120 1.75 4.45 4.96
CA GLY A 120 0.95 3.50 4.21
C GLY A 120 0.02 4.14 3.17
N GLU A 121 -0.84 5.05 3.63
CA GLU A 121 -1.78 5.79 2.78
C GLU A 121 -1.08 6.53 1.63
N TYR A 122 0.06 7.17 1.91
CA TYR A 122 0.82 7.90 0.90
C TYR A 122 1.46 6.98 -0.12
N ALA A 123 2.01 5.86 0.30
CA ALA A 123 2.61 4.91 -0.60
C ALA A 123 1.56 4.25 -1.51
N LEU A 124 0.38 3.92 -0.98
CA LEU A 124 -0.76 3.47 -1.78
C LEU A 124 -1.16 4.49 -2.85
N ARG A 125 -1.37 5.75 -2.46
CA ARG A 125 -1.67 6.83 -3.41
C ARG A 125 -0.58 6.99 -4.47
N GLY A 126 0.67 6.80 -4.04
CA GLY A 126 1.87 6.86 -4.86
C GLY A 126 1.99 5.78 -5.92
N LEU A 127 1.29 4.65 -5.80
CA LEU A 127 1.27 3.61 -6.82
C LEU A 127 0.85 4.16 -8.19
N THR A 128 -0.09 5.11 -8.22
CA THR A 128 -0.53 5.78 -9.45
C THR A 128 0.55 6.61 -10.14
N ARG A 129 1.68 6.84 -9.47
CA ARG A 129 2.83 7.62 -9.96
C ARG A 129 4.01 6.76 -10.39
N LEU A 130 3.96 5.45 -10.12
CA LEU A 130 4.96 4.52 -10.63
C LEU A 130 4.93 4.46 -12.16
N SER A 131 6.06 4.12 -12.77
CA SER A 131 6.09 3.82 -14.20
C SER A 131 5.29 2.55 -14.50
N GLU A 132 4.94 2.33 -15.78
CA GLU A 132 4.23 1.08 -16.12
C GLU A 132 5.10 -0.15 -15.86
N GLU A 133 6.42 -0.05 -16.01
CA GLU A 133 7.36 -1.14 -15.74
C GLU A 133 7.44 -1.46 -14.24
N ASP A 134 7.58 -0.43 -13.40
CA ASP A 134 7.60 -0.57 -11.94
C ASP A 134 6.30 -1.23 -11.44
N PHE A 135 5.15 -0.75 -11.95
CA PHE A 135 3.87 -1.30 -11.50
C PHE A 135 3.64 -2.73 -12.01
N GLN A 136 4.12 -3.07 -13.22
CA GLN A 136 4.14 -4.47 -13.68
C GLN A 136 5.02 -5.36 -12.79
N GLU A 137 6.17 -4.86 -12.35
CA GLU A 137 7.04 -5.58 -11.43
C GLU A 137 6.36 -5.80 -10.08
N LEU A 138 5.67 -4.79 -9.55
CA LEU A 138 4.85 -4.92 -8.35
C LEU A 138 3.76 -5.99 -8.53
N LEU A 139 3.03 -5.97 -9.65
CA LEU A 139 2.00 -6.98 -9.92
C LEU A 139 2.57 -8.39 -9.99
N ARG A 140 3.79 -8.58 -10.52
CA ARG A 140 4.45 -9.89 -10.50
C ARG A 140 4.70 -10.37 -9.08
N VAL A 141 5.28 -9.51 -8.23
CA VAL A 141 5.52 -9.84 -6.82
C VAL A 141 4.22 -10.17 -6.08
N LEU A 142 3.16 -9.39 -6.31
CA LEU A 142 1.85 -9.64 -5.72
C LEU A 142 1.22 -10.94 -6.22
N GLY A 143 1.44 -11.32 -7.48
CA GLY A 143 1.05 -12.62 -8.02
C GLY A 143 1.74 -13.77 -7.30
N VAL A 144 3.07 -13.70 -7.16
CA VAL A 144 3.86 -14.70 -6.41
C VAL A 144 3.41 -14.79 -4.95
N LEU A 145 3.10 -13.65 -4.33
CA LEU A 145 2.61 -13.62 -2.96
C LEU A 145 1.24 -14.29 -2.83
N ALA A 146 0.30 -13.96 -3.73
CA ALA A 146 -1.04 -14.51 -3.73
C ALA A 146 -1.06 -16.03 -3.93
N GLU A 147 -0.08 -16.61 -4.65
CA GLU A 147 0.06 -18.05 -4.82
C GLU A 147 0.54 -18.78 -3.55
N LYS A 148 1.21 -18.05 -2.65
CA LYS A 148 1.81 -18.61 -1.42
C LYS A 148 0.95 -18.39 -0.18
N LEU A 149 0.06 -17.41 -0.22
CA LEU A 149 -0.81 -17.10 0.90
C LEU A 149 -1.94 -18.12 1.04
N PRO A 150 -2.35 -18.44 2.28
CA PRO A 150 -3.65 -19.04 2.52
C PRO A 150 -4.76 -18.21 1.87
N ALA A 151 -5.82 -18.87 1.39
CA ALA A 151 -6.90 -18.19 0.67
C ALA A 151 -7.54 -17.06 1.49
N GLY A 152 -7.65 -17.23 2.81
CA GLY A 152 -8.18 -16.21 3.72
C GLY A 152 -7.33 -14.95 3.78
N ASP A 153 -6.00 -15.09 3.83
CA ASP A 153 -5.07 -13.95 3.86
C ASP A 153 -4.97 -13.28 2.48
N CYS A 154 -4.94 -14.08 1.41
CA CYS A 154 -4.98 -13.60 0.04
C CYS A 154 -6.27 -12.84 -0.28
N ALA A 155 -7.43 -13.36 0.14
CA ALA A 155 -8.70 -12.65 0.06
C ALA A 155 -8.75 -11.47 1.02
N GLY A 156 -8.08 -11.60 2.17
CA GLY A 156 -7.92 -10.56 3.18
C GLY A 156 -7.25 -9.33 2.60
N MET A 157 -6.16 -9.51 1.84
CA MET A 157 -5.53 -8.45 1.05
C MET A 157 -6.55 -7.70 0.20
N LEU A 158 -7.58 -8.42 -0.30
CA LEU A 158 -8.55 -7.93 -1.28
C LEU A 158 -9.79 -7.25 -0.71
N ARG A 159 -10.00 -7.33 0.61
CA ARG A 159 -11.21 -6.85 1.25
C ARG A 159 -11.00 -5.50 1.93
N PRO A 160 -12.02 -4.62 1.89
CA PRO A 160 -11.97 -3.35 2.58
C PRO A 160 -11.80 -3.54 4.10
N GLY A 161 -10.92 -2.74 4.70
CA GLY A 161 -10.66 -2.74 6.15
C GLY A 161 -9.56 -3.68 6.62
N ASN A 162 -8.99 -4.50 5.73
CA ASN A 162 -7.84 -5.35 6.07
C ASN A 162 -6.52 -4.67 5.71
N ALA A 163 -5.63 -4.62 6.70
CA ALA A 163 -4.26 -4.16 6.56
C ALA A 163 -3.42 -5.16 5.76
N PHE A 164 -2.45 -4.66 4.97
CA PHE A 164 -1.38 -5.51 4.45
C PHE A 164 -0.47 -5.90 5.61
N ASP A 165 -0.33 -7.21 5.86
CA ASP A 165 0.61 -7.69 6.86
C ASP A 165 2.01 -7.84 6.26
N TYR A 166 2.97 -7.07 6.76
CA TYR A 166 4.36 -7.14 6.31
C TYR A 166 4.99 -8.51 6.54
N HIS A 167 4.50 -9.31 7.50
CA HIS A 167 4.99 -10.67 7.73
C HIS A 167 4.82 -11.58 6.51
N TRP A 168 3.85 -11.29 5.64
CA TRP A 168 3.68 -12.03 4.39
C TRP A 168 4.90 -11.95 3.45
N LEU A 169 5.75 -10.94 3.59
CA LEU A 169 7.00 -10.83 2.84
C LEU A 169 7.98 -11.98 3.15
N GLU A 170 7.83 -12.68 4.28
CA GLU A 170 8.63 -13.87 4.59
C GLU A 170 8.39 -15.02 3.61
N LEU A 171 7.21 -15.06 2.99
CA LEU A 171 6.84 -16.09 2.01
C LEU A 171 7.54 -15.87 0.65
N LEU A 172 8.01 -14.66 0.38
CA LEU A 172 8.61 -14.31 -0.90
C LEU A 172 10.07 -14.77 -1.01
N PRO A 173 10.57 -15.03 -2.23
CA PRO A 173 12.00 -15.00 -2.52
C PRO A 173 12.62 -13.67 -2.08
N GLU A 174 13.91 -13.67 -1.76
CA GLU A 174 14.59 -12.47 -1.22
C GLU A 174 14.52 -11.29 -2.18
N GLU A 175 14.72 -11.55 -3.47
CA GLU A 175 14.69 -10.53 -4.52
C GLU A 175 13.28 -9.94 -4.70
N ASP A 176 12.23 -10.75 -4.59
CA ASP A 176 10.85 -10.27 -4.67
C ASP A 176 10.49 -9.41 -3.46
N ALA A 177 10.94 -9.79 -2.26
CA ALA A 177 10.77 -8.98 -1.06
C ALA A 177 11.52 -7.64 -1.16
N LYS A 178 12.76 -7.64 -1.67
CA LYS A 178 13.52 -6.41 -1.97
C LYS A 178 12.79 -5.53 -2.98
N THR A 179 12.28 -6.11 -4.05
CA THR A 179 11.52 -5.40 -5.08
C THR A 179 10.25 -4.77 -4.48
N TYR A 180 9.50 -5.50 -3.65
CA TYR A 180 8.32 -4.96 -2.98
C TYR A 180 8.66 -3.74 -2.12
N LEU A 181 9.69 -3.85 -1.27
CA LEU A 181 10.13 -2.76 -0.39
C LEU A 181 10.62 -1.55 -1.20
N ARG A 182 11.44 -1.77 -2.24
CA ARG A 182 11.93 -0.72 -3.14
C ARG A 182 10.78 0.02 -3.84
N LEU A 183 9.80 -0.70 -4.39
CA LEU A 183 8.66 -0.12 -5.09
C LEU A 183 7.72 0.62 -4.12
N SER A 184 7.55 0.10 -2.90
CA SER A 184 6.80 0.77 -1.83
C SER A 184 7.44 2.11 -1.45
N LYS A 185 8.75 2.15 -1.25
CA LYS A 185 9.52 3.40 -1.05
C LYS A 185 9.35 4.36 -2.22
N LYS A 186 9.51 3.86 -3.45
CA LYS A 186 9.40 4.68 -4.66
C LYS A 186 8.02 5.33 -4.77
N ALA A 187 6.96 4.58 -4.47
CA ALA A 187 5.59 5.08 -4.45
C ALA A 187 5.39 6.15 -3.36
N LEU A 188 5.85 5.89 -2.13
CA LEU A 188 5.81 6.87 -1.02
C LEU A 188 6.46 8.20 -1.42
N VAL A 189 7.71 8.15 -1.88
CA VAL A 189 8.47 9.34 -2.28
C VAL A 189 7.78 10.05 -3.45
N ALA A 190 7.24 9.31 -4.42
CA ALA A 190 6.55 9.89 -5.55
C ALA A 190 5.26 10.64 -5.14
N GLU A 191 4.51 10.13 -4.16
CA GLU A 191 3.33 10.84 -3.65
C GLU A 191 3.70 12.04 -2.79
N ILE A 192 4.76 11.97 -1.99
CA ILE A 192 5.23 13.10 -1.18
C ILE A 192 5.68 14.24 -2.10
N THR A 193 6.54 13.94 -3.07
CA THR A 193 7.11 14.92 -4.00
C THR A 193 6.16 15.30 -5.13
N LYS A 194 5.01 14.62 -5.24
CA LYS A 194 4.04 14.75 -6.34
C LYS A 194 4.68 14.53 -7.72
N SER A 195 5.76 13.75 -7.80
CA SER A 195 6.57 13.52 -9.01
C SER A 195 6.92 12.03 -9.19
N PRO A 196 6.89 11.48 -10.43
CA PRO A 196 6.45 12.14 -11.66
C PRO A 196 4.93 12.34 -11.67
N ARG A 197 4.48 13.26 -12.51
CA ARG A 197 3.06 13.34 -12.88
C ARG A 197 2.85 12.40 -14.06
N ILE A 198 2.14 11.30 -13.84
CA ILE A 198 1.77 10.40 -14.92
C ILE A 198 0.42 10.83 -15.50
N ALA A 199 0.33 10.91 -16.82
CA ALA A 199 -0.91 11.16 -17.52
C ALA A 199 -1.88 9.97 -17.33
N ALA A 200 -3.15 10.28 -17.12
CA ALA A 200 -4.20 9.27 -17.20
C ALA A 200 -4.36 8.79 -18.65
N ASN A 201 -4.80 7.55 -18.82
CA ASN A 201 -5.17 7.04 -20.13
C ASN A 201 -6.29 7.88 -20.74
N SER A 202 -6.27 8.02 -22.07
CA SER A 202 -7.43 8.52 -22.79
C SER A 202 -8.58 7.50 -22.73
N GLN A 203 -9.81 7.96 -22.99
CA GLN A 203 -10.97 7.07 -23.00
C GLN A 203 -10.83 5.91 -24.00
N GLU A 204 -10.19 6.16 -25.15
CA GLU A 204 -9.96 5.13 -26.16
C GLU A 204 -8.90 4.12 -25.69
N GLN A 205 -7.81 4.59 -25.07
CA GLN A 205 -6.80 3.70 -24.49
C GLN A 205 -7.39 2.79 -23.41
N THR A 206 -8.21 3.34 -22.51
CA THR A 206 -8.92 2.55 -21.49
C THR A 206 -9.87 1.55 -22.14
N LYS A 207 -10.59 1.92 -23.21
CA LYS A 207 -11.49 1.01 -23.92
C LYS A 207 -10.74 -0.15 -24.57
N VAL A 208 -9.65 0.13 -25.30
CA VAL A 208 -8.82 -0.90 -25.94
C VAL A 208 -8.22 -1.85 -24.91
N ALA A 209 -7.66 -1.31 -23.82
CA ALA A 209 -7.10 -2.10 -22.73
C ALA A 209 -8.12 -3.07 -22.10
N ASN A 210 -9.33 -2.58 -21.82
CA ASN A 210 -10.41 -3.41 -21.28
C ASN A 210 -10.88 -4.48 -22.25
N GLN A 211 -10.99 -4.16 -23.55
CA GLN A 211 -11.35 -5.14 -24.57
C GLN A 211 -10.28 -6.24 -24.69
N ALA A 212 -9.01 -5.87 -24.65
CA ALA A 212 -7.90 -6.82 -24.66
C ALA A 212 -7.93 -7.72 -23.41
N LEU A 213 -8.16 -7.16 -22.22
CA LEU A 213 -8.29 -7.94 -20.98
C LEU A 213 -9.45 -8.92 -21.04
N VAL A 214 -10.63 -8.50 -21.53
CA VAL A 214 -11.80 -9.39 -21.67
C VAL A 214 -11.53 -10.49 -22.70
N ALA A 215 -10.87 -10.18 -23.82
CA ALA A 215 -10.49 -11.17 -24.81
C ALA A 215 -9.50 -12.20 -24.23
N GLU A 216 -8.52 -11.75 -23.46
CA GLU A 216 -7.54 -12.60 -22.80
C GLU A 216 -8.18 -13.50 -21.74
N LEU A 217 -9.10 -12.97 -20.93
CA LEU A 217 -9.89 -13.76 -19.97
C LEU A 217 -10.75 -14.83 -20.67
N ARG A 218 -11.39 -14.50 -21.81
CA ARG A 218 -12.15 -15.47 -22.62
C ARG A 218 -11.28 -16.57 -23.22
N ARG A 219 -10.03 -16.24 -23.56
CA ARG A 219 -9.06 -17.20 -24.09
C ARG A 219 -8.58 -18.16 -23.00
N ARG A 220 -8.35 -17.65 -21.79
CA ARG A 220 -7.80 -18.42 -20.65
C ARG A 220 -8.84 -19.23 -19.90
N LEU A 221 -10.07 -18.73 -19.76
CA LEU A 221 -11.07 -19.30 -18.86
C LEU A 221 -12.19 -20.00 -19.62
N PRO A 222 -12.61 -21.20 -19.19
CA PRO A 222 -13.89 -21.78 -19.61
C PRO A 222 -15.06 -20.83 -19.30
N ALA A 223 -16.15 -20.92 -20.07
CA ALA A 223 -17.30 -20.01 -19.94
C ALA A 223 -17.88 -19.93 -18.51
N GLU A 224 -17.90 -21.03 -17.78
CA GLU A 224 -18.35 -21.08 -16.38
C GLU A 224 -17.42 -20.27 -15.45
N LYS A 225 -16.10 -20.45 -15.58
CA LYS A 225 -15.10 -19.72 -14.80
C LYS A 225 -15.08 -18.25 -15.17
N LEU A 226 -15.28 -17.91 -16.45
CA LEU A 226 -15.43 -16.52 -16.88
C LEU A 226 -16.65 -15.85 -16.25
N ARG A 227 -17.78 -16.56 -16.16
CA ARG A 227 -18.99 -16.07 -15.46
C ARG A 227 -18.74 -15.89 -13.96
N LEU A 228 -18.04 -16.82 -13.32
CA LEU A 228 -17.65 -16.70 -11.91
C LEU A 228 -16.75 -15.49 -11.70
N PHE A 229 -15.70 -15.33 -12.51
CA PHE A 229 -14.81 -14.17 -12.47
C PHE A 229 -15.59 -12.85 -12.59
N GLY A 230 -16.51 -12.77 -13.54
CA GLY A 230 -17.40 -11.62 -13.70
C GLY A 230 -18.20 -11.31 -12.43
N LYS A 231 -18.74 -12.34 -11.74
CA LYS A 231 -19.47 -12.16 -10.47
C LYS A 231 -18.57 -11.68 -9.33
N ILE A 232 -17.36 -12.23 -9.21
CA ILE A 232 -16.40 -11.83 -8.16
C ILE A 232 -16.04 -10.35 -8.34
N TRP A 233 -15.73 -9.91 -9.56
CA TRP A 233 -15.48 -8.48 -9.81
C TRP A 233 -16.74 -7.62 -9.77
N GLU A 234 -17.92 -8.23 -9.90
CA GLU A 234 -19.16 -7.50 -9.71
C GLU A 234 -19.41 -7.15 -8.24
N LYS A 235 -19.20 -8.14 -7.36
CA LYS A 235 -19.53 -8.10 -5.93
C LYS A 235 -18.48 -8.89 -5.12
N PRO A 236 -17.25 -8.38 -5.02
CA PRO A 236 -16.12 -9.04 -4.33
C PRO A 236 -16.39 -9.29 -2.85
N GLU A 237 -17.19 -8.43 -2.21
CA GLU A 237 -17.56 -8.52 -0.81
C GLU A 237 -18.46 -9.73 -0.54
N LEU A 238 -19.11 -10.26 -1.58
CA LEU A 238 -19.94 -11.45 -1.52
C LEU A 238 -19.19 -12.72 -1.95
N ALA A 239 -17.98 -12.59 -2.48
CA ALA A 239 -17.17 -13.73 -2.91
C ALA A 239 -16.53 -14.43 -1.71
N GLY A 240 -16.52 -15.77 -1.75
CA GLY A 240 -15.78 -16.57 -0.78
C GLY A 240 -14.27 -16.37 -0.92
N ASP A 241 -13.50 -16.67 0.13
CA ASP A 241 -12.05 -16.41 0.18
C ASP A 241 -11.30 -17.08 -0.99
N ASN A 242 -11.61 -18.35 -1.25
CA ASN A 242 -11.03 -19.11 -2.36
C ASN A 242 -11.34 -18.47 -3.72
N GLU A 243 -12.57 -17.97 -3.90
CA GLU A 243 -13.01 -17.35 -5.16
C GLU A 243 -12.31 -16.01 -5.36
N LEU A 244 -12.25 -15.19 -4.32
CA LEU A 244 -11.65 -13.87 -4.37
C LEU A 244 -10.14 -13.95 -4.62
N CYS A 245 -9.45 -14.84 -3.90
CA CYS A 245 -8.02 -15.07 -4.11
C CYS A 245 -7.74 -15.59 -5.53
N TRP A 246 -8.50 -16.59 -6.00
CA TRP A 246 -8.39 -17.10 -7.36
C TRP A 246 -8.65 -16.00 -8.41
N GLY A 247 -9.69 -15.18 -8.21
CA GLY A 247 -10.03 -14.08 -9.11
C GLY A 247 -8.89 -13.07 -9.22
N PHE A 248 -8.21 -12.76 -8.12
CA PHE A 248 -7.06 -11.87 -8.12
C PHE A 248 -5.85 -12.44 -8.84
N GLN A 249 -5.50 -13.71 -8.59
CA GLN A 249 -4.44 -14.41 -9.31
C GLN A 249 -4.71 -14.42 -10.83
N VAL A 250 -5.96 -14.71 -11.23
CA VAL A 250 -6.39 -14.68 -12.62
C VAL A 250 -6.27 -13.27 -13.20
N LEU A 251 -6.71 -12.23 -12.48
CA LEU A 251 -6.62 -10.85 -12.95
C LEU A 251 -5.17 -10.42 -13.19
N ILE A 252 -4.29 -10.63 -12.20
CA ILE A 252 -2.87 -10.27 -12.31
C ILE A 252 -2.24 -10.96 -13.51
N THR A 253 -2.39 -12.28 -13.61
CA THR A 253 -1.78 -13.06 -14.68
C THR A 253 -2.35 -12.66 -16.05
N SER A 254 -3.65 -12.43 -16.17
CA SER A 254 -4.26 -11.94 -17.40
C SER A 254 -3.82 -10.53 -17.80
N ILE A 255 -3.57 -9.61 -16.85
CA ILE A 255 -3.01 -8.28 -17.15
C ILE A 255 -1.59 -8.42 -17.68
N LEU A 256 -0.76 -9.25 -17.04
CA LEU A 256 0.66 -9.42 -17.38
C LEU A 256 0.87 -10.11 -18.74
N ASP A 257 -0.06 -10.97 -19.14
CA ASP A 257 -0.06 -11.68 -20.42
C ASP A 257 -0.55 -10.84 -21.61
N LEU A 258 -1.08 -9.63 -21.38
CA LEU A 258 -1.54 -8.76 -22.46
C LEU A 258 -0.38 -8.35 -23.40
N PRO A 259 -0.67 -8.08 -24.69
CA PRO A 259 0.27 -7.44 -25.60
C PRO A 259 0.79 -6.13 -25.02
N THR A 260 2.07 -5.81 -25.29
CA THR A 260 2.82 -4.72 -24.63
C THR A 260 2.06 -3.40 -24.48
N GLU A 261 1.40 -2.91 -25.54
CA GLU A 261 0.69 -1.63 -25.49
C GLU A 261 -0.58 -1.70 -24.63
N SER A 262 -1.43 -2.71 -24.84
CA SER A 262 -2.63 -2.92 -24.04
C SER A 262 -2.29 -3.22 -22.58
N ARG A 263 -1.19 -3.93 -22.31
CA ARG A 263 -0.67 -4.18 -20.98
C ARG A 263 -0.33 -2.87 -20.28
N ARG A 264 0.43 -1.98 -20.91
CA ARG A 264 0.81 -0.68 -20.34
C ARG A 264 -0.42 0.13 -19.92
N TRP A 265 -1.42 0.23 -20.78
CA TRP A 265 -2.66 0.95 -20.45
C TRP A 265 -3.46 0.25 -19.36
N MET A 266 -3.56 -1.09 -19.36
CA MET A 266 -4.31 -1.82 -18.35
C MET A 266 -3.64 -1.73 -16.97
N VAL A 267 -2.32 -1.81 -16.92
CA VAL A 267 -1.49 -1.60 -15.71
C VAL A 267 -1.76 -0.21 -15.14
N ARG A 268 -1.78 0.82 -15.99
CA ARG A 268 -2.10 2.20 -15.57
C ARG A 268 -3.54 2.33 -15.05
N GLU A 269 -4.50 1.73 -15.73
CA GLU A 269 -5.90 1.72 -15.31
C GLU A 269 -6.06 1.02 -13.97
N TYR A 270 -5.41 -0.13 -13.79
CA TYR A 270 -5.45 -0.88 -12.54
C TYR A 270 -4.82 -0.10 -11.38
N ALA A 271 -3.68 0.57 -11.60
CA ALA A 271 -3.10 1.45 -10.58
C ALA A 271 -4.08 2.56 -10.13
N ASN A 272 -4.79 3.18 -11.08
CA ASN A 272 -5.80 4.20 -10.76
C ASN A 272 -6.99 3.63 -9.99
N LEU A 273 -7.36 2.38 -10.27
CA LEU A 273 -8.39 1.67 -9.51
C LEU A 273 -7.94 1.32 -8.10
N LEU A 274 -6.65 1.26 -7.77
CA LEU A 274 -6.20 1.03 -6.39
C LEU A 274 -6.10 2.31 -5.56
N ARG A 275 -6.33 3.48 -6.17
CA ARG A 275 -6.18 4.75 -5.47
C ARG A 275 -7.33 4.97 -4.48
N PRO A 276 -7.05 5.17 -3.18
CA PRO A 276 -8.08 5.46 -2.20
C PRO A 276 -8.73 6.81 -2.52
N PRO A 277 -10.04 6.98 -2.21
CA PRO A 277 -10.71 8.26 -2.34
C PRO A 277 -10.00 9.34 -1.52
N LYS A 278 -10.10 10.58 -1.98
CA LYS A 278 -9.61 11.76 -1.25
C LYS A 278 -10.61 12.17 -0.18
#